data_AF-A0A8J2MGU5-F1
#
_entry.id   AF-A0A8J2MGU5-F1
#
_cell.length_a   1.000
_cell.length_b   1.000
_cell.length_c   1.000
_cell.angle_alpha   90.00
_cell.angle_beta   90.00
_cell.angle_gamma   90.00
#
_symmetry.space_group_name_H-M   'P 1'
#
loop_
_entity.id
_entity.type
_entity.pdbx_description
1 polymer ?
#
loop_
_entity_poly.entity_id
_entity_poly.type
_entity_poly.pdbx_seq_one_letter_code
_entity_poly.pdbx_strand_id
1 'polypeptide(L)'
;MSEKLTYKGRFIKKKVLEKRQKALAAMAEAKKKRKSPQQIGTRIVDVDELMDNLICCLCEKDLLLKNIVKESKFGLSSVFSIKCENCSTLTNVKTSKKHITKDNTKHSDINTKIVLGAVHAGVGYTCLRKILACADVPMISQALYKRYEREVGPVIEEVAKESCKRAAEEERSLVVENIEKLCEELPEEISQEIYKEYFFLKAAVTADVSSTSSHSDSETLDSELLSSTATSSQPSENFKSKFLKFDEALGNIINIIVSYDMGWSKRGNGKSYDSLNGYGAIIGFLPGKVLDFRTRNRKCKFCDSGRSQEKHGCRLNFKGSAKAMEADVGAELINDSSILKQAGLNVGVVIGDDDSSMIATVCRRRSAKIFKLSDSNHLKKNFSKELYAMQTEFKEMKRKNVIPHLKKCFNYAVAQNKGDSVKFAKTIAVIPDHVFGAHENCGTWCHNHPDSLKKGKKQTIVLKDQHLNASLKKHFSKYAANSVKFSVAASSQAN
;
A
#
# COMPACT_ATOMS: atom_id res chain seq x y z
N MET A 1 63.08 25.97 0.32
CA MET A 1 61.60 26.00 0.32
C MET A 1 61.10 24.82 -0.50
N SER A 2 60.46 23.84 0.12
CA SER A 2 59.94 22.65 -0.57
C SER A 2 58.68 23.01 -1.37
N GLU A 3 58.73 22.87 -2.70
CA GLU A 3 57.58 23.06 -3.58
C GLU A 3 56.40 22.18 -3.14
N LYS A 4 55.30 22.82 -2.74
CA LYS A 4 54.07 22.14 -2.35
C LYS A 4 53.31 21.73 -3.61
N LEU A 5 53.31 20.43 -3.92
CA LEU A 5 52.56 19.87 -5.04
C LEU A 5 51.05 19.97 -4.80
N THR A 6 50.32 20.44 -5.81
CA THR A 6 48.85 20.54 -5.79
C THR A 6 48.23 19.75 -6.93
N TYR A 7 47.03 19.17 -6.70
CA TYR A 7 46.24 18.50 -7.73
C TYR A 7 44.78 18.90 -7.58
N LYS A 8 44.20 19.51 -8.63
CA LYS A 8 42.86 20.11 -8.62
C LYS A 8 42.63 21.04 -7.42
N GLY A 9 43.60 21.93 -7.17
CA GLY A 9 43.51 22.94 -6.11
C GLY A 9 43.68 22.43 -4.67
N ARG A 10 44.06 21.17 -4.45
CA ARG A 10 44.33 20.62 -3.11
C ARG A 10 45.78 20.15 -2.96
N PHE A 11 46.38 20.42 -1.81
CA PHE A 11 47.73 19.95 -1.47
C PHE A 11 47.79 18.42 -1.43
N ILE A 12 48.82 17.85 -2.05
CA ILE A 12 48.98 16.40 -2.15
C ILE A 12 50.44 16.02 -1.93
N LYS A 13 50.67 14.90 -1.23
CA LYS A 13 52.01 14.33 -1.05
C LYS A 13 52.51 13.78 -2.40
N LYS A 14 53.77 14.03 -2.76
CA LYS A 14 54.43 13.60 -4.01
C LYS A 14 54.15 12.13 -4.38
N LYS A 15 54.33 11.23 -3.41
CA LYS A 15 54.07 9.78 -3.55
C LYS A 15 52.63 9.43 -3.96
N VAL A 16 51.65 10.24 -3.56
CA VAL A 16 50.23 10.03 -3.91
C VAL A 16 49.94 10.54 -5.32
N LEU A 17 50.57 11.65 -5.73
CA LEU A 17 50.46 12.19 -7.09
C LEU A 17 51.05 11.21 -8.12
N GLU A 18 52.24 10.69 -7.85
CA GLU A 18 52.92 9.69 -8.69
C GLU A 18 52.09 8.40 -8.82
N LYS A 19 51.51 7.92 -7.71
CA LYS A 19 50.63 6.74 -7.74
C LYS A 19 49.38 6.96 -8.61
N ARG A 20 48.81 8.18 -8.58
CA ARG A 20 47.66 8.54 -9.42
C ARG A 20 48.05 8.69 -10.89
N GLN A 21 49.19 9.29 -11.20
CA GLN A 21 49.71 9.38 -12.57
C GLN A 21 49.99 7.99 -13.15
N LYS A 22 50.60 7.08 -12.37
CA LYS A 22 50.78 5.67 -12.76
C LYS A 22 49.45 4.96 -13.00
N ALA A 23 48.45 5.18 -12.16
CA ALA A 23 47.11 4.62 -12.36
C ALA A 23 46.43 5.17 -13.63
N LEU A 24 46.53 6.47 -13.90
CA LEU A 24 45.99 7.09 -15.12
C LEU A 24 46.69 6.58 -16.38
N ALA A 25 48.02 6.44 -16.35
CA ALA A 25 48.80 5.87 -17.43
C ALA A 25 48.42 4.39 -17.67
N ALA A 26 48.31 3.58 -16.61
CA ALA A 26 47.87 2.19 -16.72
C ALA A 26 46.43 2.07 -17.26
N MET A 27 45.52 2.97 -16.87
CA MET A 27 44.16 3.03 -17.43
C MET A 27 44.16 3.42 -18.91
N ALA A 28 45.00 4.37 -19.32
CA ALA A 28 45.15 4.76 -20.73
C ALA A 28 45.73 3.60 -21.57
N GLU A 29 46.72 2.90 -21.04
CA GLU A 29 47.36 1.74 -21.65
C GLU A 29 46.37 0.57 -21.78
N ALA A 30 45.60 0.27 -20.74
CA ALA A 30 44.53 -0.73 -20.78
C ALA A 30 43.42 -0.38 -21.78
N LYS A 31 43.15 0.91 -21.97
CA LYS A 31 42.19 1.39 -22.98
C LYS A 31 42.72 1.22 -24.40
N LYS A 32 44.03 1.36 -24.63
CA LYS A 32 44.70 1.07 -25.91
C LYS A 32 44.75 -0.43 -26.22
N LYS A 33 44.90 -1.29 -25.20
CA LYS A 33 44.98 -2.76 -25.33
C LYS A 33 43.64 -3.48 -25.51
N ARG A 34 42.50 -2.78 -25.43
CA ARG A 34 41.20 -3.37 -25.81
C ARG A 34 41.19 -3.60 -27.32
N LYS A 35 41.49 -4.83 -27.76
CA LYS A 35 41.15 -5.31 -29.10
C LYS A 35 39.67 -4.98 -29.37
N SER A 36 39.36 -4.45 -30.54
CA SER A 36 37.97 -4.25 -30.97
C SER A 36 37.26 -5.60 -30.85
N PRO A 37 36.25 -5.74 -29.99
CA PRO A 37 35.48 -6.97 -29.95
C PRO A 37 34.90 -7.16 -31.34
N GLN A 38 35.04 -8.37 -31.89
CA GLN A 38 34.28 -8.81 -33.04
C GLN A 38 32.82 -8.45 -32.78
N GLN A 39 32.18 -7.71 -33.69
CA GLN A 39 30.88 -7.06 -33.48
C GLN A 39 29.69 -8.04 -33.57
N ILE A 40 29.89 -9.24 -33.06
CA ILE A 40 28.92 -10.32 -33.08
C ILE A 40 28.37 -10.42 -31.64
N GLY A 41 27.05 -10.27 -31.51
CA GLY A 41 26.34 -10.43 -30.24
C GLY A 41 24.92 -9.87 -30.32
N THR A 42 24.08 -10.22 -29.35
CA THR A 42 22.65 -9.86 -29.37
C THR A 42 22.46 -8.35 -29.14
N ARG A 43 21.58 -7.72 -29.92
CA ARG A 43 21.17 -6.32 -29.75
C ARG A 43 19.66 -6.22 -29.76
N ILE A 44 19.14 -5.28 -28.98
CA ILE A 44 17.72 -4.91 -29.02
C ILE A 44 17.63 -3.65 -29.87
N VAL A 45 16.82 -3.71 -30.93
CA VAL A 45 16.66 -2.63 -31.90
C VAL A 45 15.19 -2.28 -32.07
N ASP A 46 14.91 -1.01 -32.31
CA ASP A 46 13.65 -0.57 -32.91
C ASP A 46 13.76 -0.82 -34.42
N VAL A 47 12.93 -1.70 -34.95
CA VAL A 47 13.04 -2.18 -36.34
C VAL A 47 12.81 -1.04 -37.32
N ASP A 48 11.78 -0.22 -37.08
CA ASP A 48 11.46 0.93 -37.92
C ASP A 48 12.63 1.92 -37.94
N GLU A 49 13.14 2.33 -36.78
CA GLU A 49 14.29 3.24 -36.71
C GLU A 49 15.51 2.65 -37.41
N LEU A 50 15.78 1.35 -37.22
CA LEU A 50 16.92 0.73 -37.87
C LEU A 50 16.77 0.76 -39.39
N MET A 51 15.59 0.41 -39.91
CA MET A 51 15.30 0.42 -41.35
C MET A 51 15.43 1.83 -41.93
N ASP A 52 14.82 2.83 -41.30
CA ASP A 52 14.84 4.22 -41.75
C ASP A 52 16.27 4.80 -41.80
N ASN A 53 17.15 4.33 -40.91
CA ASN A 53 18.54 4.78 -40.85
C ASN A 53 19.50 3.89 -41.69
N LEU A 54 19.06 2.77 -42.27
CA LEU A 54 19.89 1.83 -43.03
C LEU A 54 20.15 2.27 -44.48
N ILE A 55 20.20 3.58 -44.70
CA ILE A 55 20.41 4.21 -46.01
C ILE A 55 21.68 5.06 -45.95
N CYS A 56 22.51 5.00 -47.00
CA CYS A 56 23.73 5.78 -47.07
C CYS A 56 23.43 7.28 -47.11
N CYS A 57 24.03 8.05 -46.19
CA CYS A 57 23.82 9.49 -46.07
C CYS A 57 24.34 10.35 -47.25
N LEU A 58 24.98 9.75 -48.27
CA LEU A 58 25.47 10.47 -49.45
C LEU A 58 24.89 9.97 -50.78
N CYS A 59 24.75 8.66 -50.96
CA CYS A 59 24.30 8.09 -52.23
C CYS A 59 22.94 7.39 -52.15
N GLU A 60 22.29 7.43 -50.98
CA GLU A 60 20.93 6.93 -50.73
C GLU A 60 20.72 5.43 -51.03
N LYS A 61 21.80 4.68 -51.25
CA LYS A 61 21.74 3.22 -51.38
C LYS A 61 21.68 2.54 -50.01
N ASP A 62 21.03 1.38 -49.98
CA ASP A 62 20.93 0.54 -48.79
C ASP A 62 22.30 0.14 -48.25
N LEU A 63 22.40 0.14 -46.93
CA LEU A 63 23.59 -0.26 -46.19
C LEU A 63 23.47 -1.71 -45.73
N LEU A 64 24.56 -2.47 -45.88
CA LEU A 64 24.60 -3.86 -45.42
C LEU A 64 25.18 -3.95 -44.00
N LEU A 65 24.46 -4.60 -43.08
CA LEU A 65 24.90 -4.80 -41.69
C LEU A 65 26.23 -5.57 -41.58
N LYS A 66 26.59 -6.39 -42.56
CA LYS A 66 27.91 -7.06 -42.62
C LYS A 66 29.09 -6.06 -42.69
N ASN A 67 28.83 -4.82 -43.12
CA ASN A 67 29.84 -3.76 -43.32
C ASN A 67 29.91 -2.79 -42.13
N ILE A 68 29.44 -3.19 -40.95
CA ILE A 68 29.66 -2.41 -39.73
C ILE A 68 31.17 -2.40 -39.44
N VAL A 69 31.72 -1.20 -39.28
CA VAL A 69 33.13 -0.97 -38.94
C VAL A 69 33.30 -0.66 -37.46
N LYS A 70 32.31 0.03 -36.88
CA LYS A 70 32.35 0.49 -35.49
C LYS A 70 30.96 0.51 -34.86
N GLU A 71 30.89 0.19 -33.58
CA GLU A 71 29.67 0.32 -32.77
C GLU A 71 29.94 1.29 -31.62
N SER A 72 29.06 2.27 -31.44
CA SER A 72 29.02 3.13 -30.26
C SER A 72 27.78 2.79 -29.42
N LYS A 73 27.99 2.28 -28.19
CA LYS A 73 26.91 1.82 -27.31
C LYS A 73 26.49 2.90 -26.31
N PHE A 74 25.19 3.06 -26.13
CA PHE A 74 24.55 3.98 -25.20
C PHE A 74 23.49 3.25 -24.37
N GLY A 75 23.94 2.39 -23.45
CA GLY A 75 23.05 1.45 -22.77
C GLY A 75 22.65 0.32 -23.72
N LEU A 76 21.35 0.13 -23.91
CA LEU A 76 20.78 -0.87 -24.83
C LEU A 76 20.66 -0.39 -26.27
N SER A 77 20.76 0.92 -26.53
CA SER A 77 20.80 1.46 -27.89
C SER A 77 22.22 1.56 -28.44
N SER A 78 22.36 1.35 -29.73
CA SER A 78 23.62 1.44 -30.46
C SER A 78 23.55 2.44 -31.61
N VAL A 79 24.73 2.91 -32.00
CA VAL A 79 24.95 3.60 -33.27
C VAL A 79 26.03 2.84 -34.01
N PHE A 80 25.67 2.27 -35.15
CA PHE A 80 26.59 1.56 -36.03
C PHE A 80 27.18 2.52 -37.06
N SER A 81 28.50 2.48 -37.23
CA SER A 81 29.17 3.15 -38.34
C SER A 81 29.37 2.11 -39.43
N ILE A 82 28.60 2.23 -40.51
CA ILE A 82 28.56 1.27 -41.62
C ILE A 82 29.22 1.88 -42.84
N LYS A 83 30.13 1.14 -43.47
CA LYS A 83 30.76 1.56 -44.73
C LYS A 83 29.86 1.20 -45.90
N CYS A 84 29.50 2.20 -46.70
CA CYS A 84 28.77 2.00 -47.95
C CYS A 84 29.66 1.31 -49.00
N GLU A 85 29.16 0.26 -49.66
CA GLU A 85 29.91 -0.43 -50.72
C GLU A 85 30.03 0.42 -51.99
N ASN A 86 29.06 1.31 -52.23
CA ASN A 86 29.00 2.10 -53.46
C ASN A 86 29.91 3.34 -53.45
N CYS A 87 29.89 4.13 -52.37
CA CYS A 87 30.66 5.39 -52.28
C CYS A 87 31.72 5.37 -51.17
N SER A 88 31.93 4.24 -50.50
CA SER A 88 32.89 4.07 -49.39
C SER A 88 32.68 4.98 -48.17
N THR A 89 31.60 5.76 -48.13
CA THR A 89 31.30 6.68 -47.02
C THR A 89 30.83 5.92 -45.79
N LEU A 90 31.24 6.41 -44.62
CA LEU A 90 30.78 5.92 -43.33
C LEU A 90 29.49 6.63 -42.91
N THR A 91 28.41 5.87 -42.79
CA THR A 91 27.12 6.37 -42.32
C THR A 91 26.84 5.89 -40.90
N ASN A 92 26.31 6.78 -40.05
CA ASN A 92 25.92 6.44 -38.68
C ASN A 92 24.45 6.01 -38.63
N VAL A 93 24.23 4.71 -38.47
CA VAL A 93 22.92 4.07 -38.38
C VAL A 93 22.52 3.94 -36.92
N LYS A 94 21.41 4.57 -36.52
CA LYS A 94 20.88 4.49 -35.15
C LYS A 94 19.97 3.27 -35.03
N THR A 95 19.93 2.64 -33.86
CA THR A 95 19.10 1.44 -33.61
C THR A 95 17.90 1.68 -32.70
N SER A 96 17.67 2.92 -32.27
CA SER A 96 16.60 3.28 -31.35
C SER A 96 16.23 4.74 -31.51
N LYS A 97 14.93 5.00 -31.48
CA LYS A 97 14.34 6.32 -31.33
C LYS A 97 14.84 7.01 -30.06
N LYS A 98 14.74 8.33 -30.06
CA LYS A 98 15.06 9.19 -28.94
C LYS A 98 13.93 10.18 -28.69
N HIS A 99 13.58 10.39 -27.43
CA HIS A 99 12.69 11.44 -27.00
C HIS A 99 13.44 12.52 -26.23
N ILE A 100 12.79 13.67 -26.11
CA ILE A 100 13.26 14.81 -25.31
C ILE A 100 12.57 14.73 -23.96
N THR A 101 13.36 14.72 -22.89
CA THR A 101 12.86 14.72 -21.51
C THR A 101 12.47 16.13 -21.06
N LYS A 102 11.81 16.24 -19.90
CA LYS A 102 11.43 17.53 -19.29
C LYS A 102 12.62 18.47 -19.04
N ASP A 103 13.83 17.93 -18.86
CA ASP A 103 15.07 18.71 -18.71
C ASP A 103 15.79 19.01 -20.04
N ASN A 104 15.08 18.86 -21.16
CA ASN A 104 15.57 19.09 -22.53
C ASN A 104 16.79 18.22 -22.89
N THR A 105 16.92 17.06 -22.28
CA THR A 105 17.96 16.08 -22.60
C THR A 105 17.43 15.00 -23.54
N LYS A 106 18.30 14.49 -24.43
CA LYS A 106 17.92 13.44 -25.39
C LYS A 106 18.16 12.07 -24.78
N HIS A 107 17.08 11.35 -24.57
CA HIS A 107 17.09 10.01 -23.99
C HIS A 107 16.69 8.96 -25.02
N SER A 108 17.16 7.73 -24.84
CA SER A 108 16.93 6.63 -25.78
C SER A 108 15.73 5.81 -25.33
N ASP A 109 14.77 5.64 -26.23
CA ASP A 109 13.45 5.06 -25.92
C ASP A 109 13.58 3.64 -25.38
N ILE A 110 14.46 2.83 -25.96
CA ILE A 110 14.65 1.44 -25.50
C ILE A 110 15.15 1.38 -24.05
N ASN A 111 16.01 2.32 -23.64
CA ASN A 111 16.48 2.38 -22.27
C ASN A 111 15.36 2.80 -21.31
N THR A 112 14.56 3.82 -21.67
CA THR A 112 13.39 4.24 -20.88
C THR A 112 12.39 3.08 -20.74
N LYS A 113 12.03 2.42 -21.85
CA LYS A 113 11.08 1.30 -21.87
C LYS A 113 11.55 0.13 -21.01
N ILE A 114 12.80 -0.28 -21.12
CA ILE A 114 13.34 -1.40 -20.32
C ILE A 114 13.42 -1.04 -18.83
N VAL A 115 13.79 0.20 -18.49
CA VAL A 115 13.84 0.63 -17.09
C VAL A 115 12.44 0.77 -16.50
N LEU A 116 11.47 1.31 -17.26
CA LEU A 116 10.06 1.33 -16.88
C LEU A 116 9.53 -0.10 -16.65
N GLY A 117 9.78 -1.01 -17.61
CA GLY A 117 9.37 -2.41 -17.51
C GLY A 117 10.01 -3.13 -16.32
N ALA A 118 11.29 -2.87 -16.03
CA ALA A 118 11.95 -3.40 -14.85
C ALA A 118 11.29 -2.91 -13.56
N VAL A 119 11.03 -1.60 -13.43
CA VAL A 119 10.35 -1.04 -12.25
C VAL A 119 8.93 -1.59 -12.10
N HIS A 120 8.18 -1.67 -13.20
CA HIS A 120 6.82 -2.24 -13.22
C HIS A 120 6.81 -3.71 -12.78
N ALA A 121 7.81 -4.50 -13.16
CA ALA A 121 7.97 -5.89 -12.74
C ALA A 121 8.52 -6.06 -11.31
N GLY A 122 8.74 -4.97 -10.55
CA GLY A 122 9.38 -5.03 -9.22
C GLY A 122 10.87 -5.42 -9.28
N VAL A 123 11.50 -5.29 -10.45
CA VAL A 123 12.88 -5.71 -10.73
C VAL A 123 13.82 -4.51 -10.63
N GLY A 124 14.79 -4.60 -9.74
CA GLY A 124 15.90 -3.65 -9.68
C GLY A 124 17.01 -3.92 -10.70
N TYR A 125 17.93 -2.95 -10.83
CA TYR A 125 19.12 -3.04 -11.70
C TYR A 125 19.84 -4.39 -11.68
N THR A 126 20.08 -4.96 -10.48
CA THR A 126 20.85 -6.21 -10.35
C THR A 126 20.17 -7.38 -11.03
N CYS A 127 18.84 -7.47 -10.95
CA CYS A 127 18.08 -8.55 -11.55
C CYS A 127 17.89 -8.31 -13.05
N LEU A 128 17.63 -7.07 -13.50
CA LEU A 128 17.65 -6.73 -14.92
C LEU A 128 19.00 -7.09 -15.58
N ARG A 129 20.12 -6.80 -14.89
CA ARG A 129 21.45 -7.15 -15.38
C ARG A 129 21.63 -8.66 -15.57
N LYS A 130 21.06 -9.49 -14.67
CA LYS A 130 21.11 -10.95 -14.81
C LYS A 130 20.33 -11.40 -16.05
N ILE A 131 19.13 -10.86 -16.26
CA ILE A 131 18.29 -11.14 -17.44
C ILE A 131 19.05 -10.81 -18.73
N LEU A 132 19.61 -9.60 -18.82
CA LEU A 132 20.36 -9.16 -20.01
C LEU A 132 21.60 -10.03 -20.25
N ALA A 133 22.30 -10.44 -19.19
CA ALA A 133 23.45 -11.33 -19.31
C ALA A 133 23.07 -12.73 -19.82
N CYS A 134 21.94 -13.29 -19.37
CA CYS A 134 21.43 -14.56 -19.88
C CYS A 134 21.05 -14.51 -21.36
N ALA A 135 20.61 -13.34 -21.85
CA ALA A 135 20.25 -13.12 -23.25
C ALA A 135 21.43 -12.69 -24.15
N ASP A 136 22.66 -12.63 -23.61
CA ASP A 136 23.85 -12.08 -24.27
C ASP A 136 23.64 -10.64 -24.82
N VAL A 137 22.82 -9.85 -24.14
CA VAL A 137 22.54 -8.45 -24.48
C VAL A 137 23.49 -7.53 -23.69
N PRO A 138 24.11 -6.51 -24.34
CA PRO A 138 24.95 -5.54 -23.65
C PRO A 138 24.28 -4.92 -22.41
N MET A 139 25.02 -4.88 -21.31
CA MET A 139 24.49 -4.37 -20.05
C MET A 139 24.34 -2.84 -20.05
N ILE A 140 23.21 -2.36 -19.55
CA ILE A 140 23.07 -0.97 -19.09
C ILE A 140 23.98 -0.75 -17.86
N SER A 141 24.67 0.39 -17.79
CA SER A 141 25.44 0.72 -16.58
C SER A 141 24.51 1.14 -15.44
N GLN A 142 24.90 0.88 -14.19
CA GLN A 142 24.10 1.28 -13.02
C GLN A 142 23.80 2.80 -13.00
N ALA A 143 24.77 3.62 -13.38
CA ALA A 143 24.59 5.07 -13.44
C ALA A 143 23.55 5.48 -14.49
N LEU A 144 23.54 4.79 -15.63
CA LEU A 144 22.58 5.03 -16.70
C LEU A 144 21.18 4.53 -16.31
N TYR A 145 21.08 3.31 -15.75
CA TYR A 145 19.82 2.79 -15.20
C TYR A 145 19.20 3.79 -14.21
N LYS A 146 19.99 4.30 -13.26
CA LYS A 146 19.50 5.28 -12.27
C LYS A 146 19.12 6.63 -12.89
N ARG A 147 19.61 6.97 -14.08
CA ARG A 147 19.17 8.17 -14.80
C ARG A 147 17.76 7.97 -15.35
N TYR A 148 17.53 6.89 -16.07
CA TYR A 148 16.22 6.52 -16.61
C TYR A 148 15.20 6.21 -15.50
N GLU A 149 15.62 5.63 -14.38
CA GLU A 149 14.73 5.41 -13.21
C GLU A 149 14.20 6.74 -12.64
N ARG A 150 15.03 7.79 -12.64
CA ARG A 150 14.62 9.14 -12.19
C ARG A 150 13.72 9.87 -13.18
N GLU A 151 13.78 9.50 -14.45
CA GLU A 151 12.90 10.02 -15.50
C GLU A 151 11.50 9.39 -15.38
N VAL A 152 11.42 8.06 -15.26
CA VAL A 152 10.14 7.34 -15.21
C VAL A 152 9.44 7.47 -13.85
N GLY A 153 10.20 7.63 -12.75
CA GLY A 153 9.67 7.65 -11.39
C GLY A 153 8.51 8.64 -11.15
N PRO A 154 8.65 9.93 -11.50
CA PRO A 154 7.56 10.90 -11.36
C PRO A 154 6.31 10.54 -12.15
N VAL A 155 6.47 9.97 -13.35
CA VAL A 155 5.34 9.55 -14.20
C VAL A 155 4.61 8.37 -13.57
N ILE A 156 5.33 7.41 -13.01
CA ILE A 156 4.74 6.28 -12.26
C ILE A 156 3.97 6.79 -11.04
N GLU A 157 4.53 7.74 -10.31
CA GLU A 157 3.90 8.36 -9.14
C GLU A 157 2.61 9.09 -9.52
N GLU A 158 2.61 9.83 -10.63
CA GLU A 158 1.44 10.52 -11.18
C GLU A 158 0.33 9.54 -11.57
N VAL A 159 0.65 8.48 -12.32
CA VAL A 159 -0.32 7.44 -12.71
C VAL A 159 -0.89 6.72 -11.47
N ALA A 160 -0.06 6.44 -10.47
CA ALA A 160 -0.51 5.86 -9.22
C ALA A 160 -1.48 6.80 -8.47
N LYS A 161 -1.20 8.11 -8.44
CA LYS A 161 -2.09 9.12 -7.85
C LYS A 161 -3.41 9.23 -8.60
N GLU A 162 -3.41 9.15 -9.92
CA GLU A 162 -4.64 9.15 -10.71
C GLU A 162 -5.47 7.89 -10.47
N SER A 163 -4.83 6.74 -10.29
CA SER A 163 -5.53 5.52 -9.86
C SER A 163 -6.16 5.66 -8.48
N CYS A 164 -5.50 6.37 -7.56
CA CYS A 164 -6.02 6.65 -6.22
C CYS A 164 -7.27 7.56 -6.27
N LYS A 165 -7.28 8.58 -7.14
CA LYS A 165 -8.46 9.45 -7.32
C LYS A 165 -9.70 8.68 -7.79
N ARG A 166 -9.54 7.84 -8.83
CA ARG A 166 -10.63 6.98 -9.31
C ARG A 166 -11.14 6.03 -8.22
N ALA A 167 -10.23 5.48 -7.41
CA ALA A 167 -10.60 4.63 -6.28
C ALA A 167 -11.36 5.41 -5.19
N ALA A 168 -11.03 6.68 -4.95
CA ALA A 168 -11.76 7.54 -4.01
C ALA A 168 -13.18 7.85 -4.53
N GLU A 169 -13.33 8.20 -5.81
CA GLU A 169 -14.66 8.41 -6.42
C GLU A 169 -15.53 7.13 -6.38
N GLU A 170 -14.91 5.96 -6.59
CA GLU A 170 -15.56 4.66 -6.46
C GLU A 170 -15.97 4.37 -5.01
N GLU A 171 -15.10 4.61 -4.01
CA GLU A 171 -15.44 4.49 -2.58
C GLU A 171 -16.66 5.36 -2.24
N ARG A 172 -16.67 6.62 -2.69
CA ARG A 172 -17.79 7.54 -2.48
C ARG A 172 -19.10 6.95 -2.97
N SER A 173 -19.09 6.46 -4.21
CA SER A 173 -20.27 5.90 -4.87
C SER A 173 -20.77 4.64 -4.14
N LEU A 174 -19.84 3.76 -3.75
CA LEU A 174 -20.15 2.53 -3.03
C LEU A 174 -20.71 2.81 -1.63
N VAL A 175 -20.20 3.82 -0.91
CA VAL A 175 -20.74 4.20 0.41
C VAL A 175 -22.18 4.68 0.29
N VAL A 176 -22.48 5.52 -0.70
CA VAL A 176 -23.85 5.99 -0.97
C VAL A 176 -24.78 4.83 -1.29
N GLU A 177 -24.36 3.92 -2.16
CA GLU A 177 -25.16 2.75 -2.57
C GLU A 177 -25.40 1.76 -1.40
N ASN A 178 -24.41 1.58 -0.53
CA ASN A 178 -24.44 0.55 0.52
C ASN A 178 -24.67 1.11 1.93
N ILE A 179 -25.12 2.36 2.07
CA ILE A 179 -25.21 3.03 3.38
C ILE A 179 -26.11 2.29 4.37
N GLU A 180 -27.24 1.72 3.91
CA GLU A 180 -28.16 0.99 4.78
C GLU A 180 -27.49 -0.24 5.38
N LYS A 181 -26.82 -1.02 4.52
CA LYS A 181 -26.05 -2.21 4.92
C LYS A 181 -24.88 -1.85 5.82
N LEU A 182 -24.20 -0.74 5.57
CA LEU A 182 -23.13 -0.24 6.44
C LEU A 182 -23.66 0.10 7.83
N CYS A 183 -24.83 0.74 7.92
CA CYS A 183 -25.48 1.04 9.20
C CYS A 183 -25.87 -0.22 9.98
N GLU A 184 -26.17 -1.34 9.31
CA GLU A 184 -26.50 -2.63 9.95
C GLU A 184 -25.25 -3.42 10.39
N GLU A 185 -24.15 -3.35 9.63
CA GLU A 185 -22.93 -4.12 9.93
C GLU A 185 -22.00 -3.44 10.93
N LEU A 186 -22.13 -2.12 11.10
CA LEU A 186 -21.32 -1.33 12.03
C LEU A 186 -22.00 -1.19 13.39
N PRO A 187 -21.23 -1.03 14.48
CA PRO A 187 -21.77 -0.66 15.77
C PRO A 187 -22.61 0.61 15.66
N GLU A 188 -23.76 0.60 16.32
CA GLU A 188 -24.73 1.70 16.30
C GLU A 188 -24.06 3.03 16.68
N GLU A 189 -23.13 3.02 17.64
CA GLU A 189 -22.41 4.23 18.06
C GLU A 189 -21.48 4.80 16.97
N ILE A 190 -21.01 3.97 16.04
CA ILE A 190 -20.20 4.39 14.91
C ILE A 190 -21.11 4.88 13.80
N SER A 191 -22.10 4.07 13.40
CA SER A 191 -22.97 4.38 12.26
C SER A 191 -23.76 5.67 12.47
N GLN A 192 -24.30 5.89 13.67
CA GLN A 192 -25.02 7.14 14.01
C GLN A 192 -24.14 8.39 13.98
N GLU A 193 -22.85 8.26 14.29
CA GLU A 193 -21.91 9.38 14.26
C GLU A 193 -21.43 9.68 12.84
N ILE A 194 -21.06 8.64 12.06
CA ILE A 194 -20.46 8.84 10.74
C ILE A 194 -21.51 9.08 9.64
N TYR A 195 -22.75 8.60 9.82
CA TYR A 195 -23.87 8.74 8.87
C TYR A 195 -25.09 9.42 9.51
N LYS A 196 -24.86 10.43 10.35
CA LYS A 196 -25.91 11.13 11.10
C LYS A 196 -27.01 11.70 10.19
N GLU A 197 -26.61 12.28 9.07
CA GLU A 197 -27.50 12.89 8.07
C GLU A 197 -28.43 11.84 7.45
N TYR A 198 -27.94 10.63 7.19
CA TYR A 198 -28.77 9.52 6.70
C TYR A 198 -29.86 9.15 7.70
N PHE A 199 -29.53 9.05 9.00
CA PHE A 199 -30.54 8.76 10.02
C PHE A 199 -31.57 9.89 10.17
N PHE A 200 -31.13 11.14 10.07
CA PHE A 200 -32.04 12.30 10.07
C PHE A 200 -33.03 12.25 8.89
N LEU A 201 -32.52 11.97 7.68
CA LEU A 201 -33.35 11.84 6.48
C LEU A 201 -34.31 10.66 6.56
N LYS A 202 -33.82 9.50 7.04
CA LYS A 202 -34.64 8.30 7.22
C LYS A 202 -35.80 8.58 8.17
N ALA A 203 -35.55 9.30 9.28
CA ALA A 203 -36.58 9.69 10.23
C ALA A 203 -37.63 10.64 9.62
N ALA A 204 -37.18 11.64 8.85
CA ALA A 204 -38.08 12.58 8.15
C ALA A 204 -39.00 11.86 7.15
N VAL A 205 -38.45 10.95 6.33
CA VAL A 205 -39.23 10.16 5.37
C VAL A 205 -40.25 9.26 6.08
N THR A 206 -39.90 8.65 7.21
CA THR A 206 -40.85 7.84 7.99
C THR A 206 -41.97 8.67 8.64
N ALA A 207 -41.72 9.94 8.94
CA ALA A 207 -42.72 10.86 9.50
C ALA A 207 -43.73 11.35 8.43
N ASP A 208 -43.32 11.51 7.18
CA ASP A 208 -44.21 11.91 6.08
C ASP A 208 -45.13 10.77 5.61
N VAL A 209 -44.68 9.52 5.70
CA VAL A 209 -45.50 8.34 5.38
C VAL A 209 -46.59 8.11 6.44
N SER A 210 -46.35 8.52 7.69
CA SER A 210 -47.32 8.39 8.78
C SER A 210 -48.34 9.54 8.85
N SER A 211 -48.13 10.64 8.12
CA SER A 211 -49.08 11.76 8.01
C SER A 211 -50.02 11.68 6.78
N THR A 212 -49.78 10.73 5.87
CA THR A 212 -50.55 10.55 4.62
C THR A 212 -51.48 9.33 4.62
N SER A 213 -51.52 8.52 5.68
CA SER A 213 -52.38 7.33 5.79
C SER A 213 -53.76 7.61 6.44
N SER A 214 -54.40 8.71 6.08
CA SER A 214 -55.77 9.05 6.50
C SER A 214 -56.72 9.37 5.33
N HIS A 215 -56.56 8.69 4.20
CA HIS A 215 -57.71 8.36 3.36
C HIS A 215 -57.58 6.95 2.78
N SER A 216 -58.59 6.16 3.10
CA SER A 216 -58.91 4.86 2.54
C SER A 216 -58.93 4.90 1.02
N ASP A 217 -58.22 4.00 0.37
CA ASP A 217 -58.85 2.98 -0.46
C ASP A 217 -57.98 1.74 -0.54
N SER A 218 -58.66 0.60 -0.44
CA SER A 218 -58.14 -0.76 -0.45
C SER A 218 -57.51 -1.09 -1.79
N GLU A 219 -56.23 -1.46 -1.81
CA GLU A 219 -55.71 -2.45 -2.76
C GLU A 219 -54.41 -3.07 -2.22
N THR A 220 -54.42 -4.39 -2.14
CA THR A 220 -53.33 -5.26 -1.68
C THR A 220 -52.09 -5.08 -2.55
N LEU A 221 -50.97 -4.66 -1.97
CA LEU A 221 -49.67 -4.63 -2.64
C LEU A 221 -48.80 -5.77 -2.11
N ASP A 222 -48.71 -6.80 -2.94
CA ASP A 222 -47.93 -8.00 -2.73
C ASP A 222 -46.43 -7.73 -2.56
N SER A 223 -45.87 -8.53 -1.67
CA SER A 223 -44.45 -8.73 -1.45
C SER A 223 -43.86 -9.50 -2.63
N GLU A 224 -43.27 -8.82 -3.61
CA GLU A 224 -42.35 -9.46 -4.56
C GLU A 224 -41.56 -8.43 -5.39
N LEU A 225 -40.31 -8.13 -4.99
CA LEU A 225 -39.27 -7.78 -5.98
C LEU A 225 -37.87 -8.03 -5.41
N LEU A 226 -37.55 -9.32 -5.25
CA LEU A 226 -36.21 -9.79 -4.91
C LEU A 226 -35.89 -11.02 -5.76
N SER A 227 -35.78 -10.85 -7.08
CA SER A 227 -34.85 -11.64 -7.91
C SER A 227 -34.77 -11.08 -9.32
N SER A 228 -33.57 -10.73 -9.78
CA SER A 228 -33.08 -11.13 -11.10
C SER A 228 -31.63 -10.73 -11.28
N THR A 229 -30.84 -11.72 -11.67
CA THR A 229 -29.41 -11.68 -11.97
C THR A 229 -29.07 -10.95 -13.27
N ALA A 230 -27.94 -10.23 -13.21
CA ALA A 230 -26.91 -10.00 -14.23
C ALA A 230 -27.17 -9.13 -15.48
N THR A 231 -26.07 -8.46 -15.86
CA THR A 231 -25.66 -7.88 -17.15
C THR A 231 -26.13 -6.47 -17.57
N SER A 232 -25.12 -5.57 -17.62
CA SER A 232 -24.90 -4.43 -18.53
C SER A 232 -25.98 -3.36 -18.72
N SER A 233 -25.47 -2.13 -18.66
CA SER A 233 -25.92 -0.88 -19.30
C SER A 233 -27.02 -0.04 -18.66
N GLN A 234 -26.55 1.11 -18.14
CA GLN A 234 -27.21 2.39 -17.82
C GLN A 234 -28.20 2.39 -16.64
N PRO A 235 -27.98 3.24 -15.61
CA PRO A 235 -28.95 3.42 -14.54
C PRO A 235 -30.23 4.09 -15.07
N SER A 236 -31.39 3.58 -14.67
CA SER A 236 -32.70 4.18 -14.97
C SER A 236 -32.77 5.62 -14.42
N GLU A 237 -33.47 6.52 -15.12
CA GLU A 237 -33.55 7.95 -14.74
C GLU A 237 -34.07 8.18 -13.31
N ASN A 238 -34.91 7.27 -12.80
CA ASN A 238 -35.45 7.32 -11.45
C ASN A 238 -34.37 7.08 -10.37
N PHE A 239 -33.37 6.24 -10.68
CA PHE A 239 -32.21 6.00 -9.80
C PHE A 239 -31.31 7.24 -9.72
N LYS A 240 -31.07 7.89 -10.87
CA LYS A 240 -30.23 9.10 -10.97
C LYS A 240 -30.84 10.28 -10.20
N SER A 241 -32.17 10.44 -10.29
CA SER A 241 -32.95 11.44 -9.53
C SER A 241 -32.89 11.23 -8.01
N LYS A 242 -33.04 9.98 -7.55
CA LYS A 242 -32.96 9.63 -6.12
C LYS A 242 -31.54 9.76 -5.58
N PHE A 243 -30.53 9.39 -6.38
CA PHE A 243 -29.11 9.56 -6.09
C PHE A 243 -28.74 11.04 -5.92
N LEU A 244 -29.19 11.92 -6.82
CA LEU A 244 -28.92 13.36 -6.75
C LEU A 244 -29.52 14.00 -5.49
N LYS A 245 -30.78 13.69 -5.15
CA LYS A 245 -31.42 14.19 -3.93
C LYS A 245 -30.76 13.67 -2.65
N PHE A 246 -30.24 12.45 -2.67
CA PHE A 246 -29.56 11.84 -1.54
C PHE A 246 -28.14 12.39 -1.35
N ASP A 247 -27.42 12.61 -2.45
CA ASP A 247 -26.07 13.20 -2.46
C ASP A 247 -26.09 14.68 -2.02
N GLU A 248 -27.14 15.42 -2.37
CA GLU A 248 -27.37 16.79 -1.92
C GLU A 248 -27.72 16.86 -0.42
N ALA A 249 -28.27 15.78 0.15
CA ALA A 249 -28.76 15.71 1.52
C ALA A 249 -27.76 15.12 2.55
N LEU A 250 -26.80 14.29 2.12
CA LEU A 250 -25.69 13.80 2.95
C LEU A 250 -24.62 14.88 3.24
N GLY A 251 -24.74 16.05 2.61
CA GLY A 251 -23.74 17.11 2.63
C GLY A 251 -22.61 16.83 1.62
N ASN A 252 -21.84 17.88 1.28
CA ASN A 252 -20.73 17.77 0.31
C ASN A 252 -19.60 16.81 0.75
N ILE A 253 -19.64 16.28 1.98
CA ILE A 253 -18.56 15.48 2.58
C ILE A 253 -19.13 14.18 3.16
N ILE A 254 -18.69 13.03 2.63
CA ILE A 254 -19.10 11.70 3.08
C ILE A 254 -18.01 11.10 3.97
N ASN A 255 -18.40 10.55 5.13
CA ASN A 255 -17.48 9.82 6.00
C ASN A 255 -17.26 8.39 5.50
N ILE A 256 -15.99 8.00 5.39
CA ILE A 256 -15.56 6.68 4.90
C ILE A 256 -14.83 5.88 5.97
N ILE A 257 -14.73 4.59 5.70
CA ILE A 257 -13.94 3.63 6.47
C ILE A 257 -12.70 3.30 5.64
N VAL A 258 -11.52 3.39 6.25
CA VAL A 258 -10.27 3.03 5.59
C VAL A 258 -9.48 2.04 6.42
N SER A 259 -8.75 1.14 5.79
CA SER A 259 -7.62 0.49 6.44
C SER A 259 -6.33 1.26 6.23
N TYR A 260 -5.42 1.16 7.20
CA TYR A 260 -4.10 1.77 7.14
C TYR A 260 -3.03 0.74 7.50
N ASP A 261 -1.99 0.68 6.68
CA ASP A 261 -0.78 -0.11 6.95
C ASP A 261 0.47 0.63 6.46
N MET A 262 1.61 0.32 7.07
CA MET A 262 2.90 0.95 6.82
C MET A 262 3.99 -0.09 6.54
N GLY A 263 4.57 0.00 5.35
CA GLY A 263 5.70 -0.82 4.93
C GLY A 263 7.06 -0.16 5.18
N TRP A 264 8.08 -0.99 5.31
CA TRP A 264 9.47 -0.58 5.56
C TRP A 264 10.43 -1.26 4.59
N SER A 265 11.39 -0.53 4.01
CA SER A 265 12.42 -1.17 3.15
C SER A 265 13.35 -2.10 3.91
N LYS A 266 13.59 -1.84 5.20
CA LYS A 266 14.34 -2.75 6.08
C LYS A 266 13.36 -3.45 7.02
N ARG A 267 13.12 -4.75 6.80
CA ARG A 267 12.42 -5.59 7.78
C ARG A 267 13.27 -5.65 9.06
N GLY A 268 12.69 -5.28 10.19
CA GLY A 268 13.33 -5.44 11.50
C GLY A 268 13.19 -6.88 11.99
N ASN A 269 14.29 -7.52 12.38
CA ASN A 269 14.28 -8.85 13.04
C ASN A 269 13.84 -8.74 14.52
N GLY A 270 12.81 -7.94 14.82
CA GLY A 270 12.27 -7.74 16.18
C GLY A 270 13.17 -6.97 17.18
N LYS A 271 14.47 -6.79 16.89
CA LYS A 271 15.46 -6.14 17.77
C LYS A 271 16.07 -4.84 17.22
N SER A 272 15.83 -4.51 15.95
CA SER A 272 16.36 -3.29 15.30
C SER A 272 15.26 -2.67 14.42
N TYR A 273 14.66 -1.59 14.91
CA TYR A 273 13.59 -0.84 14.23
C TYR A 273 14.11 0.49 13.69
N ASP A 274 15.12 0.42 12.81
CA ASP A 274 15.73 1.61 12.22
C ASP A 274 15.74 1.52 10.69
N SER A 275 14.55 1.70 10.10
CA SER A 275 14.42 1.86 8.66
C SER A 275 14.75 3.30 8.25
N LEU A 276 15.38 3.43 7.07
CA LEU A 276 15.71 4.73 6.47
C LEU A 276 14.55 5.34 5.71
N ASN A 277 13.58 4.52 5.32
CA ASN A 277 12.34 4.97 4.71
C ASN A 277 11.17 4.07 5.10
N GLY A 278 9.97 4.58 4.90
CA GLY A 278 8.73 3.82 4.96
C GLY A 278 7.70 4.40 4.01
N TYR A 279 6.69 3.59 3.72
CA TYR A 279 5.65 3.88 2.76
C TYR A 279 4.32 3.39 3.33
N GLY A 280 3.37 4.31 3.48
CA GLY A 280 2.06 4.02 4.06
C GLY A 280 0.98 4.33 3.05
N ALA A 281 -0.10 3.57 3.12
CA ALA A 281 -1.25 3.70 2.26
C ALA A 281 -2.54 3.57 3.08
N ILE A 282 -3.57 4.27 2.63
CA ILE A 282 -4.94 4.05 3.07
C ILE A 282 -5.70 3.30 1.98
N ILE A 283 -6.47 2.30 2.36
CA ILE A 283 -7.24 1.44 1.45
C ILE A 283 -8.72 1.60 1.80
N GLY A 284 -9.56 1.77 0.78
CA GLY A 284 -11.00 1.92 0.94
C GLY A 284 -11.64 0.61 1.39
N PHE A 285 -12.61 0.70 2.29
CA PHE A 285 -13.22 -0.48 2.90
C PHE A 285 -14.07 -1.28 1.90
N LEU A 286 -14.75 -0.60 0.98
CA LEU A 286 -15.67 -1.23 0.03
C LEU A 286 -15.00 -1.77 -1.25
N PRO A 287 -14.22 -0.98 -2.02
CA PRO A 287 -13.59 -1.43 -3.25
C PRO A 287 -12.28 -2.19 -3.00
N GLY A 288 -11.70 -2.05 -1.80
CA GLY A 288 -10.41 -2.64 -1.47
C GLY A 288 -9.21 -2.06 -2.22
N LYS A 289 -9.36 -0.83 -2.73
CA LYS A 289 -8.35 -0.13 -3.52
C LYS A 289 -7.65 0.93 -2.69
N VAL A 290 -6.39 1.21 -3.03
CA VAL A 290 -5.60 2.29 -2.39
C VAL A 290 -6.23 3.65 -2.74
N LEU A 291 -6.63 4.41 -1.71
CA LEU A 291 -7.23 5.74 -1.87
C LEU A 291 -6.21 6.86 -1.84
N ASP A 292 -5.12 6.68 -1.08
CA ASP A 292 -3.97 7.57 -1.08
C ASP A 292 -2.75 6.87 -0.44
N PHE A 293 -1.55 7.35 -0.75
CA PHE A 293 -0.28 6.84 -0.22
C PHE A 293 0.75 7.95 0.00
N ARG A 294 1.67 7.76 0.94
CA ARG A 294 2.79 8.68 1.20
C ARG A 294 4.05 7.90 1.54
N THR A 295 5.19 8.52 1.27
CA THR A 295 6.50 8.01 1.69
C THR A 295 7.16 8.95 2.68
N ARG A 296 7.97 8.38 3.57
CA ARG A 296 8.89 9.11 4.44
C ARG A 296 10.29 8.58 4.26
N ASN A 297 11.23 9.48 4.03
CA ASN A 297 12.64 9.18 3.82
C ASN A 297 13.48 10.04 4.76
N ARG A 298 14.33 9.36 5.53
CA ARG A 298 15.26 9.94 6.52
C ARG A 298 16.68 10.12 5.99
N LYS A 299 16.98 9.62 4.80
CA LYS A 299 18.29 9.79 4.16
C LYS A 299 18.21 10.14 2.69
N CYS A 300 19.16 10.94 2.26
CA CYS A 300 19.44 11.17 0.85
C CYS A 300 20.96 11.19 0.64
N LYS A 301 21.45 10.32 -0.24
CA LYS A 301 22.89 10.19 -0.53
C LYS A 301 23.55 11.51 -0.95
N PHE A 302 22.84 12.34 -1.72
CA PHE A 302 23.37 13.62 -2.18
C PHE A 302 23.45 14.64 -1.04
N CYS A 303 22.44 14.69 -0.17
CA CYS A 303 22.48 15.51 1.05
C CYS A 303 23.62 15.09 1.98
N ASP A 304 23.78 13.78 2.20
CA ASP A 304 24.87 13.23 3.01
C ASP A 304 26.26 13.56 2.43
N SER A 305 26.32 13.84 1.13
CA SER A 305 27.54 14.27 0.43
C SER A 305 27.74 15.80 0.43
N GLY A 306 26.93 16.57 1.16
CA GLY A 306 27.01 18.03 1.27
C GLY A 306 26.32 18.80 0.13
N ARG A 307 25.53 18.14 -0.74
CA ARG A 307 24.75 18.83 -1.78
C ARG A 307 23.43 19.33 -1.20
N SER A 308 23.10 20.61 -1.44
CA SER A 308 21.81 21.18 -1.02
C SER A 308 20.62 20.47 -1.70
N GLN A 309 19.48 20.44 -0.99
CA GLN A 309 18.26 19.77 -1.45
C GLN A 309 17.77 20.33 -2.79
N GLU A 310 17.75 21.66 -2.92
CA GLU A 310 17.42 22.45 -4.12
C GLU A 310 18.15 22.00 -5.39
N LYS A 311 19.38 21.47 -5.24
CA LYS A 311 20.25 21.15 -6.38
C LYS A 311 19.97 19.76 -6.97
N HIS A 312 19.00 19.00 -6.47
CA HIS A 312 18.69 17.66 -6.99
C HIS A 312 17.25 17.25 -6.65
N GLY A 313 16.75 16.17 -7.28
CA GLY A 313 15.47 15.55 -6.91
C GLY A 313 15.54 14.87 -5.54
N CYS A 314 15.65 15.66 -4.48
CA CYS A 314 15.76 15.20 -3.11
C CYS A 314 14.43 14.60 -2.64
N ARG A 315 14.46 13.35 -2.17
CA ARG A 315 13.29 12.69 -1.57
C ARG A 315 13.33 12.68 -0.03
N LEU A 316 14.33 13.31 0.59
CA LEU A 316 14.43 13.47 2.05
C LEU A 316 13.30 14.39 2.54
N ASN A 317 12.36 13.83 3.30
CA ASN A 317 11.18 14.54 3.76
C ASN A 317 10.78 14.20 5.21
N PHE A 318 11.61 13.45 5.94
CA PHE A 318 11.32 13.11 7.34
C PHE A 318 12.52 13.28 8.25
N LYS A 319 12.25 13.82 9.45
CA LYS A 319 13.19 13.90 10.57
C LYS A 319 12.54 13.21 11.77
N GLY A 320 13.26 12.30 12.41
CA GLY A 320 12.74 11.52 13.55
C GLY A 320 13.21 10.08 13.55
N SER A 321 12.58 9.25 14.38
CA SER A 321 12.83 7.80 14.45
C SER A 321 12.06 7.06 13.36
N ALA A 322 12.44 5.82 13.05
CA ALA A 322 11.69 5.03 12.07
C ALA A 322 10.23 4.82 12.52
N LYS A 323 10.00 4.50 13.79
CA LYS A 323 8.65 4.31 14.37
C LYS A 323 7.75 5.55 14.24
N ALA A 324 8.32 6.75 14.27
CA ALA A 324 7.54 7.98 14.14
C ALA A 324 7.01 8.22 12.70
N MET A 325 7.62 7.60 11.68
CA MET A 325 7.17 7.77 10.29
C MET A 325 5.76 7.24 10.06
N GLU A 326 5.38 6.15 10.72
CA GLU A 326 4.05 5.54 10.58
C GLU A 326 2.96 6.48 11.10
N ALA A 327 3.10 6.96 12.34
CA ALA A 327 2.14 7.89 12.92
C ALA A 327 2.03 9.21 12.12
N ASP A 328 3.15 9.72 11.60
CA ASP A 328 3.16 10.93 10.78
C ASP A 328 2.50 10.74 9.40
N VAL A 329 2.73 9.59 8.75
CA VAL A 329 2.09 9.24 7.48
C VAL A 329 0.60 9.00 7.67
N GLY A 330 0.21 8.24 8.68
CA GLY A 330 -1.20 8.01 9.00
C GLY A 330 -1.94 9.34 9.23
N ALA A 331 -1.36 10.24 10.02
CA ALA A 331 -1.94 11.56 10.27
C ALA A 331 -2.08 12.41 9.00
N GLU A 332 -1.07 12.43 8.12
CA GLU A 332 -1.16 13.15 6.85
C GLU A 332 -2.22 12.55 5.91
N LEU A 333 -2.25 11.22 5.77
CA LEU A 333 -3.21 10.55 4.88
C LEU A 333 -4.66 10.73 5.37
N ILE A 334 -4.89 10.68 6.68
CA ILE A 334 -6.23 10.75 7.26
C ILE A 334 -6.77 12.18 7.32
N ASN A 335 -5.94 13.17 7.64
CA ASN A 335 -6.38 14.55 7.85
C ASN A 335 -6.10 15.47 6.66
N ASP A 336 -5.05 15.18 5.89
CA ASP A 336 -4.47 16.12 4.91
C ASP A 336 -4.53 15.61 3.47
N SER A 337 -5.13 14.44 3.20
CA SER A 337 -5.23 13.92 1.84
C SER A 337 -6.02 14.85 0.92
N SER A 338 -5.32 15.40 -0.09
CA SER A 338 -5.95 16.20 -1.13
C SER A 338 -6.85 15.37 -2.04
N ILE A 339 -6.56 14.08 -2.23
CA ILE A 339 -7.37 13.17 -3.05
C ILE A 339 -8.75 12.99 -2.40
N LEU A 340 -8.77 12.67 -1.11
CA LEU A 340 -10.03 12.51 -0.39
C LEU A 340 -10.84 13.81 -0.36
N LYS A 341 -10.18 14.95 -0.08
CA LYS A 341 -10.85 16.27 -0.07
C LYS A 341 -11.48 16.61 -1.42
N GLN A 342 -10.81 16.30 -2.54
CA GLN A 342 -11.34 16.52 -3.89
C GLN A 342 -12.54 15.62 -4.19
N ALA A 343 -12.54 14.38 -3.69
CA ALA A 343 -13.67 13.46 -3.82
C ALA A 343 -14.81 13.74 -2.82
N GLY A 344 -14.72 14.79 -1.99
CA GLY A 344 -15.71 15.06 -0.95
C GLY A 344 -15.76 13.95 0.11
N LEU A 345 -14.60 13.40 0.48
CA LEU A 345 -14.47 12.32 1.45
C LEU A 345 -13.73 12.77 2.71
N ASN A 346 -14.19 12.25 3.84
CA ASN A 346 -13.52 12.38 5.12
C ASN A 346 -13.37 11.01 5.78
N VAL A 347 -12.24 10.74 6.42
CA VAL A 347 -12.07 9.47 7.14
C VAL A 347 -12.81 9.57 8.47
N GLY A 348 -13.83 8.72 8.66
CA GLY A 348 -14.56 8.59 9.93
C GLY A 348 -14.06 7.42 10.79
N VAL A 349 -13.61 6.34 10.14
CA VAL A 349 -13.17 5.12 10.79
C VAL A 349 -11.85 4.63 10.19
N VAL A 350 -10.91 4.23 11.04
CA VAL A 350 -9.63 3.65 10.64
C VAL A 350 -9.50 2.23 11.19
N ILE A 351 -9.24 1.28 10.29
CA ILE A 351 -8.93 -0.10 10.59
C ILE A 351 -7.42 -0.27 10.55
N GLY A 352 -6.82 -0.81 11.59
CA GLY A 352 -5.39 -1.06 11.60
C GLY A 352 -4.88 -1.71 12.86
N ASP A 353 -3.56 -1.83 12.93
CA ASP A 353 -2.85 -2.31 14.10
C ASP A 353 -3.16 -1.48 15.33
N ASP A 354 -3.08 -2.09 16.51
CA ASP A 354 -3.37 -1.45 17.80
C ASP A 354 -2.31 -0.46 18.29
N ASP A 355 -1.61 0.18 17.37
CA ASP A 355 -0.64 1.21 17.68
C ASP A 355 -1.34 2.50 18.13
N SER A 356 -1.14 2.84 19.40
CA SER A 356 -1.74 4.00 20.06
C SER A 356 -1.14 5.32 19.58
N SER A 357 0.09 5.31 19.07
CA SER A 357 0.82 6.49 18.61
C SER A 357 0.22 7.12 17.34
N MET A 358 -0.25 6.30 16.40
CA MET A 358 -0.86 6.78 15.16
C MET A 358 -2.16 7.54 15.44
N ILE A 359 -3.12 6.93 16.16
CA ILE A 359 -4.38 7.61 16.50
C ILE A 359 -4.16 8.84 17.36
N ALA A 360 -3.26 8.77 18.35
CA ALA A 360 -2.94 9.95 19.15
C ALA A 360 -2.43 11.11 18.28
N THR A 361 -1.70 10.82 17.20
CA THR A 361 -1.17 11.85 16.28
C THR A 361 -2.27 12.37 15.35
N VAL A 362 -3.14 11.50 14.85
CA VAL A 362 -4.34 11.87 14.07
C VAL A 362 -5.23 12.81 14.86
N CYS A 363 -5.61 12.45 16.09
CA CYS A 363 -6.52 13.23 16.93
C CYS A 363 -5.92 14.57 17.39
N ARG A 364 -4.61 14.70 17.51
CA ARG A 364 -3.98 15.99 17.83
C ARG A 364 -4.11 17.00 16.69
N ARG A 365 -4.24 16.54 15.45
CA ARG A 365 -4.30 17.38 14.25
C ARG A 365 -5.74 17.66 13.78
N ARG A 366 -6.75 17.15 14.50
CA ARG A 366 -8.15 17.19 14.08
C ARG A 366 -9.11 17.33 15.26
N SER A 367 -10.11 18.19 15.13
CA SER A 367 -11.16 18.36 16.15
C SER A 367 -12.28 17.32 16.04
N ALA A 368 -12.58 16.86 14.82
CA ALA A 368 -13.63 15.86 14.60
C ALA A 368 -13.20 14.47 15.08
N LYS A 369 -14.15 13.76 15.71
CA LYS A 369 -13.96 12.41 16.24
C LYS A 369 -13.58 11.45 15.11
N ILE A 370 -12.70 10.50 15.44
CA ILE A 370 -12.32 9.39 14.57
C ILE A 370 -12.42 8.09 15.36
N PHE A 371 -13.02 7.08 14.74
CA PHE A 371 -13.09 5.75 15.34
C PHE A 371 -11.92 4.90 14.87
N LYS A 372 -11.41 4.06 15.77
CA LYS A 372 -10.45 3.03 15.42
C LYS A 372 -11.09 1.67 15.63
N LEU A 373 -11.06 0.85 14.59
CA LEU A 373 -11.38 -0.56 14.65
C LEU A 373 -10.07 -1.35 14.63
N SER A 374 -9.98 -2.38 15.46
CA SER A 374 -8.79 -3.25 15.47
C SER A 374 -8.84 -4.22 14.31
N ASP A 375 -7.70 -4.43 13.66
CA ASP A 375 -7.55 -5.55 12.73
C ASP A 375 -7.81 -6.88 13.46
N SER A 376 -8.69 -7.70 12.90
CA SER A 376 -9.15 -8.95 13.50
C SER A 376 -8.05 -10.02 13.61
N ASN A 377 -7.03 -10.01 12.75
CA ASN A 377 -5.88 -10.91 12.88
C ASN A 377 -4.96 -10.46 14.02
N HIS A 378 -4.69 -9.16 14.13
CA HIS A 378 -3.90 -8.56 15.19
C HIS A 378 -4.60 -8.68 16.54
N LEU A 379 -5.91 -8.53 16.60
CA LEU A 379 -6.74 -8.79 17.78
C LEU A 379 -6.53 -10.22 18.29
N LYS A 380 -6.71 -11.23 17.42
CA LYS A 380 -6.55 -12.65 17.77
C LYS A 380 -5.12 -12.97 18.23
N LYS A 381 -4.12 -12.36 17.59
CA LYS A 381 -2.70 -12.52 17.91
C LYS A 381 -2.34 -11.90 19.26
N ASN A 382 -2.81 -10.67 19.52
CA ASN A 382 -2.61 -9.95 20.77
C ASN A 382 -3.27 -10.69 21.94
N PHE A 383 -4.53 -11.10 21.77
CA PHE A 383 -5.25 -11.91 22.76
C PHE A 383 -4.48 -13.20 23.07
N SER A 384 -4.02 -13.91 22.03
CA SER A 384 -3.21 -15.12 22.22
C SER A 384 -1.92 -14.85 23.01
N LYS A 385 -1.19 -13.78 22.66
CA LYS A 385 0.08 -13.41 23.30
C LYS A 385 -0.12 -13.08 24.78
N GLU A 386 -1.19 -12.37 25.12
CA GLU A 386 -1.54 -12.04 26.51
C GLU A 386 -1.88 -13.30 27.32
N LEU A 387 -2.61 -14.27 26.74
CA LEU A 387 -2.86 -15.56 27.40
C LEU A 387 -1.56 -16.39 27.62
N TYR A 388 -0.64 -16.38 26.66
CA TYR A 388 0.65 -17.05 26.81
C TYR A 388 1.55 -16.35 27.85
N ALA A 389 1.41 -15.04 28.04
CA ALA A 389 2.11 -14.34 29.13
C ALA A 389 1.59 -14.81 30.50
N MET A 390 0.27 -14.99 30.66
CA MET A 390 -0.30 -15.54 31.91
C MET A 390 0.15 -16.96 32.24
N GLN A 391 0.66 -17.72 31.25
CA GLN A 391 1.22 -19.06 31.47
C GLN A 391 2.46 -19.05 32.38
N THR A 392 3.18 -17.93 32.47
CA THR A 392 4.34 -17.82 33.37
C THR A 392 3.93 -17.72 34.83
N GLU A 393 2.74 -17.16 35.11
CA GLU A 393 2.23 -16.89 36.46
C GLU A 393 1.33 -18.02 36.97
N PHE A 394 0.47 -18.59 36.11
CA PHE A 394 -0.54 -19.57 36.54
C PHE A 394 -0.24 -20.98 36.01
N LYS A 395 -0.13 -21.96 36.92
CA LYS A 395 0.14 -23.38 36.55
C LYS A 395 -0.99 -23.99 35.71
N GLU A 396 -2.25 -23.67 35.99
CA GLU A 396 -3.39 -24.21 35.25
C GLU A 396 -3.39 -23.81 33.77
N MET A 397 -2.83 -22.65 33.43
CA MET A 397 -2.68 -22.18 32.05
C MET A 397 -1.70 -23.03 31.23
N LYS A 398 -0.84 -23.82 31.89
CA LYS A 398 0.10 -24.76 31.23
C LYS A 398 -0.58 -26.05 30.78
N ARG A 399 -1.79 -26.35 31.26
CA ARG A 399 -2.54 -27.55 30.87
C ARG A 399 -2.81 -27.52 29.36
N LYS A 400 -2.63 -28.67 28.71
CA LYS A 400 -2.92 -28.85 27.28
C LYS A 400 -4.38 -28.45 27.00
N ASN A 401 -4.60 -27.73 25.91
CA ASN A 401 -5.90 -27.24 25.43
C ASN A 401 -6.55 -26.06 26.17
N VAL A 402 -6.03 -25.56 27.30
CA VAL A 402 -6.63 -24.38 27.99
C VAL A 402 -6.58 -23.13 27.13
N ILE A 403 -5.39 -22.70 26.70
CA ILE A 403 -5.21 -21.54 25.83
C ILE A 403 -5.94 -21.74 24.48
N PRO A 404 -5.83 -22.88 23.79
CA PRO A 404 -6.63 -23.16 22.59
C PRO A 404 -8.14 -23.03 22.79
N HIS A 405 -8.68 -23.48 23.93
CA HIS A 405 -10.10 -23.40 24.22
C HIS A 405 -10.55 -21.96 24.50
N LEU A 406 -9.79 -21.20 25.29
CA LEU A 406 -10.06 -19.77 25.51
C LEU A 406 -10.04 -18.98 24.20
N LYS A 407 -9.05 -19.24 23.33
CA LYS A 407 -8.99 -18.68 21.97
C LYS A 407 -10.22 -19.03 21.14
N LYS A 408 -10.68 -20.29 21.24
CA LYS A 408 -11.87 -20.75 20.52
C LYS A 408 -13.13 -20.02 20.99
N CYS A 409 -13.34 -19.89 22.30
CA CYS A 409 -14.47 -19.17 22.88
C CYS A 409 -14.45 -17.68 22.47
N PHE A 410 -13.28 -17.04 22.56
CA PHE A 410 -13.11 -15.66 22.10
C PHE A 410 -13.43 -15.49 20.62
N ASN A 411 -12.91 -16.36 19.75
CA ASN A 411 -13.17 -16.29 18.31
C ASN A 411 -14.65 -16.49 17.96
N TYR A 412 -15.35 -17.39 18.67
CA TYR A 412 -16.80 -17.54 18.50
C TYR A 412 -17.56 -16.30 18.94
N ALA A 413 -17.19 -15.71 20.08
CA ALA A 413 -17.80 -14.47 20.55
C ALA A 413 -17.64 -13.33 19.52
N VAL A 414 -16.46 -13.19 18.91
CA VAL A 414 -16.22 -12.21 17.83
C VAL A 414 -17.07 -12.54 16.60
N ALA A 415 -17.13 -13.80 16.18
CA ALA A 415 -17.86 -14.19 14.97
C ALA A 415 -19.39 -14.09 15.09
N GLN A 416 -19.96 -14.38 16.27
CA GLN A 416 -21.41 -14.42 16.49
C GLN A 416 -22.04 -13.05 16.79
N ASN A 417 -21.22 -12.05 17.12
CA ASN A 417 -21.68 -10.73 17.54
C ASN A 417 -21.10 -9.63 16.63
N LYS A 418 -21.01 -9.91 15.31
CA LYS A 418 -20.51 -8.94 14.33
C LYS A 418 -21.45 -7.72 14.31
N GLY A 419 -20.92 -6.52 14.51
CA GLY A 419 -21.69 -5.28 14.54
C GLY A 419 -22.44 -5.01 15.86
N ASP A 420 -22.65 -6.02 16.71
CA ASP A 420 -23.36 -5.87 17.99
C ASP A 420 -22.36 -5.75 19.16
N SER A 421 -21.94 -4.51 19.42
CA SER A 421 -20.97 -4.17 20.47
C SER A 421 -21.47 -4.55 21.88
N VAL A 422 -22.77 -4.39 22.14
CA VAL A 422 -23.39 -4.65 23.45
C VAL A 422 -23.43 -6.14 23.75
N LYS A 423 -23.91 -6.95 22.79
CA LYS A 423 -23.98 -8.40 22.93
C LYS A 423 -22.59 -9.03 22.92
N PHE A 424 -21.65 -8.48 22.16
CA PHE A 424 -20.25 -8.88 22.22
C PHE A 424 -19.67 -8.68 23.63
N ALA A 425 -19.86 -7.50 24.25
CA ALA A 425 -19.38 -7.21 25.60
C ALA A 425 -19.92 -8.21 26.63
N LYS A 426 -21.24 -8.47 26.59
CA LYS A 426 -21.91 -9.46 27.45
C LYS A 426 -21.34 -10.86 27.24
N THR A 427 -21.16 -11.28 25.99
CA THR A 427 -20.64 -12.62 25.66
C THR A 427 -19.21 -12.82 26.17
N ILE A 428 -18.34 -11.83 25.96
CA ILE A 428 -16.92 -11.88 26.39
C ILE A 428 -16.80 -11.93 27.92
N ALA A 429 -17.62 -11.18 28.64
CA ALA A 429 -17.59 -11.13 30.10
C ALA A 429 -17.92 -12.48 30.77
N VAL A 430 -18.68 -13.34 30.09
CA VAL A 430 -19.09 -14.67 30.60
C VAL A 430 -18.04 -15.76 30.36
N ILE A 431 -17.09 -15.57 29.43
CA ILE A 431 -16.11 -16.61 29.09
C ILE A 431 -15.27 -17.09 30.29
N PRO A 432 -14.81 -16.22 31.22
CA PRO A 432 -14.19 -16.66 32.46
C PRO A 432 -15.11 -17.57 33.27
N ASP A 433 -16.35 -17.17 33.54
CA ASP A 433 -17.29 -17.99 34.33
C ASP A 433 -17.55 -19.35 33.67
N HIS A 434 -17.64 -19.38 32.34
CA HIS A 434 -17.75 -20.61 31.56
C HIS A 434 -16.61 -21.59 31.86
N VAL A 435 -15.34 -21.17 31.79
CA VAL A 435 -14.20 -22.09 32.00
C VAL A 435 -13.99 -22.51 33.45
N PHE A 436 -14.70 -21.87 34.40
CA PHE A 436 -14.78 -22.26 35.81
C PHE A 436 -16.03 -23.07 36.15
N GLY A 437 -16.82 -23.46 35.14
CA GLY A 437 -17.98 -24.35 35.29
C GLY A 437 -19.31 -23.65 35.61
N ALA A 438 -19.34 -22.31 35.61
CA ALA A 438 -20.57 -21.54 35.76
C ALA A 438 -21.18 -21.24 34.37
N HIS A 439 -22.34 -21.81 34.10
CA HIS A 439 -22.97 -21.79 32.77
C HIS A 439 -24.27 -21.00 32.68
N GLU A 440 -24.74 -20.41 33.78
CA GLU A 440 -26.04 -19.73 33.89
C GLU A 440 -26.23 -18.63 32.84
N ASN A 441 -25.15 -17.92 32.50
CA ASN A 441 -25.17 -16.79 31.56
C ASN A 441 -24.53 -17.11 30.20
N CYS A 442 -24.23 -18.39 29.93
CA CYS A 442 -23.61 -18.81 28.69
C CYS A 442 -24.57 -18.70 27.50
N GLY A 443 -24.08 -18.22 26.36
CA GLY A 443 -24.85 -18.21 25.10
C GLY A 443 -24.77 -19.53 24.33
N THR A 444 -25.30 -19.53 23.11
CA THR A 444 -25.33 -20.70 22.19
C THR A 444 -23.95 -21.23 21.80
N TRP A 445 -22.87 -20.48 22.05
CA TRP A 445 -21.49 -20.94 21.89
C TRP A 445 -21.05 -21.96 22.96
N CYS A 446 -21.79 -22.08 24.07
CA CYS A 446 -21.51 -23.05 25.13
C CYS A 446 -22.11 -24.42 24.79
N HIS A 447 -21.31 -25.48 24.91
CA HIS A 447 -21.79 -26.84 24.66
C HIS A 447 -22.73 -27.39 25.76
N ASN A 448 -22.74 -26.76 26.94
CA ASN A 448 -23.65 -27.09 28.03
C ASN A 448 -24.95 -26.25 27.97
N HIS A 449 -25.15 -25.44 26.92
CA HIS A 449 -26.42 -24.75 26.65
C HIS A 449 -27.51 -25.75 26.25
N PRO A 450 -28.79 -25.56 26.64
CA PRO A 450 -29.88 -26.48 26.33
C PRO A 450 -29.98 -26.89 24.84
N ASP A 451 -29.78 -25.93 23.93
CA ASP A 451 -29.82 -26.18 22.47
C ASP A 451 -28.60 -26.94 21.91
N SER A 452 -27.46 -26.92 22.62
CA SER A 452 -26.19 -27.52 22.17
C SER A 452 -26.03 -29.00 22.57
N LEU A 453 -26.89 -29.49 23.46
CA LEU A 453 -26.88 -30.88 23.96
C LEU A 453 -27.06 -31.93 22.83
N LYS A 454 -27.56 -31.53 21.66
CA LYS A 454 -27.72 -32.39 20.47
C LYS A 454 -26.41 -32.90 19.83
N LYS A 455 -25.23 -32.39 20.22
CA LYS A 455 -23.93 -32.76 19.60
C LYS A 455 -22.93 -33.51 20.51
N GLY A 456 -23.32 -33.96 21.70
CA GLY A 456 -22.59 -34.98 22.47
C GLY A 456 -21.18 -34.62 22.99
N LYS A 457 -20.77 -33.35 23.02
CA LYS A 457 -19.44 -32.93 23.50
C LYS A 457 -19.51 -32.18 24.82
N LYS A 458 -19.26 -32.87 25.95
CA LYS A 458 -19.11 -32.25 27.29
C LYS A 458 -17.93 -31.27 27.30
N GLN A 459 -18.07 -30.18 28.08
CA GLN A 459 -16.99 -29.22 28.31
C GLN A 459 -15.75 -29.95 28.87
N THR A 460 -14.61 -29.78 28.20
CA THR A 460 -13.40 -30.56 28.47
C THR A 460 -12.47 -29.90 29.50
N ILE A 461 -12.73 -28.64 29.89
CA ILE A 461 -11.85 -27.83 30.71
C ILE A 461 -12.64 -27.16 31.83
N VAL A 462 -12.28 -27.50 33.06
CA VAL A 462 -12.73 -26.82 34.28
C VAL A 462 -11.48 -26.38 35.04
N LEU A 463 -11.39 -25.08 35.26
CA LEU A 463 -10.34 -24.41 36.04
C LEU A 463 -10.80 -24.21 37.49
N LYS A 464 -9.86 -24.15 38.44
CA LYS A 464 -10.20 -24.06 39.89
C LYS A 464 -9.48 -22.92 40.61
N ASP A 465 -8.39 -22.42 40.05
CA ASP A 465 -7.60 -21.34 40.66
C ASP A 465 -8.38 -20.01 40.67
N GLN A 466 -8.74 -19.53 41.87
CA GLN A 466 -9.49 -18.29 42.05
C GLN A 466 -8.71 -17.03 41.65
N HIS A 467 -7.38 -17.02 41.82
CA HIS A 467 -6.53 -15.90 41.37
C HIS A 467 -6.44 -15.86 39.85
N LEU A 468 -6.42 -17.03 39.20
CA LEU A 468 -6.54 -17.13 37.75
C LEU A 468 -7.92 -16.66 37.27
N ASN A 469 -9.01 -16.99 37.99
CA ASN A 469 -10.35 -16.51 37.66
C ASN A 469 -10.40 -14.98 37.66
N ALA A 470 -9.95 -14.34 38.74
CA ALA A 470 -9.88 -12.89 38.84
C ALA A 470 -9.04 -12.26 37.71
N SER A 471 -7.91 -12.88 37.38
CA SER A 471 -7.02 -12.42 36.31
C SER A 471 -7.65 -12.55 34.92
N LEU A 472 -8.33 -13.66 34.65
CA LEU A 472 -9.09 -13.87 33.42
C LEU A 472 -10.28 -12.92 33.33
N LYS A 473 -11.04 -12.71 34.40
CA LYS A 473 -12.12 -11.70 34.45
C LYS A 473 -11.60 -10.32 34.09
N LYS A 474 -10.53 -9.86 34.76
CA LYS A 474 -9.90 -8.57 34.46
C LYS A 474 -9.45 -8.48 32.99
N HIS A 475 -8.88 -9.56 32.47
CA HIS A 475 -8.40 -9.62 31.10
C HIS A 475 -9.54 -9.57 30.07
N PHE A 476 -10.59 -10.37 30.23
CA PHE A 476 -11.75 -10.35 29.33
C PHE A 476 -12.55 -9.04 29.45
N SER A 477 -12.65 -8.46 30.65
CA SER A 477 -13.28 -7.14 30.86
C SER A 477 -12.59 -6.02 30.08
N LYS A 478 -11.26 -6.08 29.86
CA LYS A 478 -10.54 -5.14 28.98
C LYS A 478 -11.11 -5.17 27.55
N TYR A 479 -11.44 -6.35 27.03
CA TYR A 479 -12.02 -6.52 25.70
C TYR A 479 -13.50 -6.13 25.67
N ALA A 480 -14.25 -6.48 26.71
CA ALA A 480 -15.66 -6.09 26.85
C ALA A 480 -15.83 -4.56 26.92
N ALA A 481 -14.98 -3.87 27.68
CA ALA A 481 -14.99 -2.41 27.80
C ALA A 481 -14.62 -1.67 26.49
N ASN A 482 -14.04 -2.38 25.52
CA ASN A 482 -13.68 -1.85 24.20
C ASN A 482 -14.44 -2.58 23.09
N SER A 483 -15.67 -3.05 23.36
CA SER A 483 -16.43 -3.90 22.44
C SER A 483 -16.67 -3.26 21.06
N VAL A 484 -16.93 -1.96 21.00
CA VAL A 484 -17.08 -1.19 19.73
C VAL A 484 -15.86 -1.38 18.81
N LYS A 485 -14.65 -1.43 19.39
CA LYS A 485 -13.39 -1.58 18.66
C LYS A 485 -13.20 -2.98 18.06
N PHE A 486 -13.83 -4.00 18.65
CA PHE A 486 -13.58 -5.41 18.38
C PHE A 486 -14.78 -6.16 17.79
N SER A 487 -15.97 -5.56 17.81
CA SER A 487 -17.22 -6.15 17.32
C SER A 487 -17.33 -6.16 15.80
N VAL A 488 -16.51 -5.39 15.09
CA VAL A 488 -16.41 -5.49 13.64
C VAL A 488 -15.27 -6.43 13.28
N ALA A 489 -15.59 -7.50 12.55
CA ALA A 489 -14.58 -8.35 11.91
C ALA A 489 -13.94 -7.62 10.71
N ALA A 490 -13.23 -6.52 10.98
CA ALA A 490 -12.50 -5.75 10.00
C ALA A 490 -11.07 -6.29 9.87
N SER A 491 -10.48 -6.24 8.68
CA SER A 491 -9.05 -6.52 8.53
C SER A 491 -8.36 -5.42 7.74
N SER A 492 -7.17 -5.03 8.19
CA SER A 492 -6.28 -4.14 7.44
C SER A 492 -5.67 -4.81 6.20
N GLN A 493 -5.76 -6.14 6.14
CA GLN A 493 -5.25 -6.99 5.07
C GLN A 493 -6.39 -7.69 4.29
N ALA A 494 -7.65 -7.28 4.47
CA ALA A 494 -8.82 -7.91 3.82
C ALA A 494 -8.87 -7.73 2.30
N ASN A 495 -7.89 -7.06 1.69
CA ASN A 495 -7.79 -6.89 0.24
C ASN A 495 -6.42 -7.33 -0.28
#